data_AF-A0A8T4KHJ0-F1
#
_entry.id   AF-A0A8T4KHJ0-F1
#
_cell.length_a   1.000
_cell.length_b   1.000
_cell.length_c   1.000
_cell.angle_alpha   90.00
_cell.angle_beta   90.00
_cell.angle_gamma   90.00
#
_symmetry.space_group_name_H-M   'P 1'
#
loop_
_entity.id
_entity.type
_entity.pdbx_description
1 polymer ?
#
loop_
_entity_poly.entity_id
_entity_poly.type
_entity_poly.pdbx_seq_one_letter_code
_entity_poly.pdbx_strand_id
1 'polypeptide(L)'
;GKSNTVNFGYMASGGTTQSLADADGSTVWVQENATVAENDYIVLDAGDFGRIFEVTSISLTSDASSAVTLSDVISGDTITATLGADNQGTKVIDGQTYYFMNRSSASGSPNNRISVTWGAGATAGSLGTFTTVYPSIKTKKSAHIAFMDEGGINVTNNTKLQLPTGAVTVSYTGPVTGDEDPANWTLTAANNEDGTSSVVTRIGGSSIVGSEANSVIFEVGLTAAAGAKFNVTKMGGANGTAFLIRPVGENNATITHASLLLAEEKDDSANEHVIYIPTNVDTSGSTNKAEVGTIRSSDDNSTMNANMVTLSATDTNKKAGVDLYGTYALQNTDGQDTVTIYYPDDQVSANIFVLAQGATTSTTGATSGTTVQESVPITTAVARLDSEVQADQAAKTTKSLILVGGPVVNSLVAELASAAKTWDAQKYRDNGEGTYVLDYVDNAFGGGKAALVVAGHSAADTRASSKMLVNPTGLTGMRMAWKNGVVLADAV
;
A
#
# COMPACT_ATOMS: atom_id res chain seq x y z
N GLY A 1 -3.18 -1.14 18.37
CA GLY A 1 -4.09 -0.18 17.71
C GLY A 1 -5.48 -0.72 17.93
N LYS A 2 -6.38 0.10 18.45
CA LYS A 2 -7.81 -0.20 18.42
C LYS A 2 -8.27 -0.02 16.97
N SER A 3 -9.17 -0.87 16.50
CA SER A 3 -9.84 -0.73 15.20
C SER A 3 -11.29 -0.42 15.49
N ASN A 4 -11.87 0.54 14.78
CA ASN A 4 -13.30 0.81 14.87
C ASN A 4 -13.88 1.14 13.50
N THR A 5 -15.20 1.04 13.38
CA THR A 5 -15.97 1.41 12.19
C THR A 5 -16.51 2.83 12.37
N VAL A 6 -16.35 3.66 11.34
CA VAL A 6 -16.92 5.02 11.30
C VAL A 6 -17.91 5.10 10.13
N ASN A 7 -19.14 5.51 10.41
CA ASN A 7 -20.13 5.82 9.40
C ASN A 7 -20.00 7.30 9.02
N PHE A 8 -19.90 7.64 7.74
CA PHE A 8 -19.71 9.03 7.30
C PHE A 8 -20.48 9.40 6.02
N GLY A 9 -21.31 8.51 5.47
CA GLY A 9 -22.16 8.78 4.32
C GLY A 9 -23.61 8.48 4.66
N TYR A 10 -24.44 9.52 4.77
CA TYR A 10 -25.86 9.39 5.06
C TYR A 10 -26.71 9.80 3.88
N MET A 11 -27.74 9.01 3.60
CA MET A 11 -28.75 9.35 2.62
C MET A 11 -30.12 9.21 3.26
N ALA A 12 -30.86 10.31 3.33
CA ALA A 12 -32.25 10.28 3.76
C ALA A 12 -33.09 9.39 2.84
N SER A 13 -34.19 8.85 3.35
CA SER A 13 -35.12 8.02 2.55
C SER A 13 -35.57 8.75 1.28
N GLY A 14 -35.32 8.13 0.11
CA GLY A 14 -35.62 8.72 -1.20
C GLY A 14 -34.66 9.81 -1.68
N GLY A 15 -33.60 10.12 -0.92
CA GLY A 15 -32.53 11.04 -1.32
C GLY A 15 -31.66 10.46 -2.44
N THR A 16 -30.97 11.33 -3.18
CA THR A 16 -30.08 10.94 -4.30
C THR A 16 -28.63 11.40 -4.10
N THR A 17 -28.34 11.99 -2.95
CA THR A 17 -27.02 12.49 -2.56
C THR A 17 -26.74 12.05 -1.14
N GLN A 18 -25.47 11.74 -0.86
CA GLN A 18 -25.01 11.42 0.48
C GLN A 18 -24.38 12.64 1.12
N SER A 19 -24.88 12.99 2.30
CA SER A 19 -24.29 13.99 3.17
C SER A 19 -23.24 13.38 4.09
N LEU A 20 -22.26 14.19 4.49
CA LEU A 20 -21.25 13.80 5.46
C LEU A 20 -21.85 13.66 6.87
N ALA A 21 -22.40 12.48 7.17
CA ALA A 21 -23.13 12.18 8.39
C ALA A 21 -23.07 10.67 8.73
N ASP A 22 -23.41 10.32 9.97
CA ASP A 22 -23.47 8.93 10.42
C ASP A 22 -24.74 8.20 9.95
N ALA A 23 -24.94 6.96 10.39
CA ALA A 23 -26.07 6.13 9.97
C ALA A 23 -27.45 6.69 10.37
N ASP A 24 -27.51 7.52 11.42
CA ASP A 24 -28.74 8.13 11.93
C ASP A 24 -28.96 9.56 11.38
N GLY A 25 -28.00 10.06 10.58
CA GLY A 25 -28.04 11.39 9.98
C GLY A 25 -27.39 12.48 10.83
N SER A 26 -26.64 12.11 11.87
CA SER A 26 -25.89 13.06 12.70
C SER A 26 -24.65 13.53 11.95
N THR A 27 -24.46 14.85 11.88
CA THR A 27 -23.48 15.46 10.96
C THR A 27 -22.05 15.25 11.44
N VAL A 28 -21.11 15.00 10.52
CA VAL A 28 -19.66 15.01 10.82
C VAL A 28 -19.08 16.36 10.39
N TRP A 29 -18.77 17.21 11.38
CA TRP A 29 -18.28 18.55 11.14
C TRP A 29 -16.77 18.56 10.89
N VAL A 30 -16.39 19.16 9.75
CA VAL A 30 -15.01 19.21 9.22
C VAL A 30 -14.51 20.65 9.02
N GLN A 31 -15.06 21.58 9.80
CA GLN A 31 -14.65 22.98 9.82
C GLN A 31 -14.46 23.45 11.26
N GLU A 32 -13.34 24.10 11.53
CA GLU A 32 -13.09 24.76 12.81
C GLU A 32 -14.18 25.81 13.13
N ASN A 33 -14.57 25.93 14.40
CA ASN A 33 -15.60 26.85 14.87
C ASN A 33 -17.00 26.61 14.28
N ALA A 34 -17.24 25.46 13.64
CA ALA A 34 -18.58 25.02 13.28
C ALA A 34 -19.47 24.93 14.53
N THR A 35 -20.79 25.10 14.33
CA THR A 35 -21.78 24.96 15.40
C THR A 35 -22.30 23.54 15.43
N VAL A 36 -21.79 22.74 16.37
CA VAL A 36 -21.98 21.28 16.46
C VAL A 36 -23.07 20.95 17.48
N ALA A 37 -23.98 20.04 17.15
CA ALA A 37 -25.02 19.56 18.06
C ALA A 37 -24.58 18.40 18.95
N GLU A 38 -25.36 18.14 19.99
CA GLU A 38 -25.29 16.85 20.69
C GLU A 38 -25.67 15.72 19.72
N ASN A 39 -24.96 14.60 19.81
CA ASN A 39 -24.93 13.45 18.89
C ASN A 39 -24.25 13.70 17.52
N ASP A 40 -23.94 14.95 17.16
CA ASP A 40 -23.09 15.20 15.99
C ASP A 40 -21.62 14.86 16.30
N TYR A 41 -20.83 14.72 15.24
CA TYR A 41 -19.40 14.43 15.31
C TYR A 41 -18.59 15.65 14.95
N ILE A 42 -17.43 15.80 15.57
CA ILE A 42 -16.44 16.82 15.23
C ILE A 42 -15.10 16.16 14.98
N VAL A 43 -14.46 16.55 13.88
CA VAL A 43 -13.06 16.19 13.63
C VAL A 43 -12.20 17.35 14.12
N LEU A 44 -11.28 17.04 15.04
CA LEU A 44 -10.35 17.99 15.63
C LEU A 44 -8.95 17.69 15.13
N ASP A 45 -8.19 18.74 14.79
CA ASP A 45 -6.81 18.65 14.34
C ASP A 45 -5.86 19.24 15.38
N ALA A 46 -4.78 18.52 15.66
CA ALA A 46 -3.68 18.93 16.53
C ALA A 46 -2.34 18.64 15.85
N GLY A 47 -2.25 18.91 14.54
CA GLY A 47 -1.14 18.48 13.71
C GLY A 47 -1.15 16.96 13.56
N ASP A 48 -0.18 16.28 14.19
CA ASP A 48 -0.03 14.83 14.11
C ASP A 48 -1.09 14.04 14.91
N PHE A 49 -1.92 14.70 15.71
CA PHE A 49 -2.82 14.06 16.69
C PHE A 49 -4.32 14.29 16.43
N GLY A 50 -4.71 14.43 15.16
CA GLY A 50 -6.13 14.57 14.83
C GLY A 50 -7.00 13.44 15.37
N ARG A 51 -8.24 13.77 15.75
CA ARG A 51 -9.24 12.83 16.30
C ARG A 51 -10.63 13.14 15.80
N ILE A 52 -11.47 12.10 15.78
CA ILE A 52 -12.92 12.24 15.59
C ILE A 52 -13.63 11.96 16.91
N PHE A 53 -14.48 12.89 17.32
CA PHE A 53 -15.26 12.81 18.55
C PHE A 53 -16.75 12.88 18.26
N GLU A 54 -17.53 12.06 18.92
CA GLU A 54 -18.98 12.24 19.09
C GLU A 54 -19.22 13.23 20.24
N VAL A 55 -20.08 14.22 20.05
CA VAL A 55 -20.51 15.13 21.13
C VAL A 55 -21.65 14.48 21.91
N THR A 56 -21.31 13.68 22.93
CA THR A 56 -22.28 12.86 23.66
C THR A 56 -23.12 13.63 24.68
N SER A 57 -22.67 14.80 25.12
CA SER A 57 -23.47 15.65 26.00
C SER A 57 -23.03 17.11 25.99
N ILE A 58 -24.00 18.03 25.96
CA ILE A 58 -23.76 19.45 26.19
C ILE A 58 -24.64 19.88 27.36
N SER A 59 -24.00 20.15 28.49
CA SER A 59 -24.67 20.65 29.70
C SER A 59 -24.50 22.16 29.82
N LEU A 60 -25.62 22.84 29.96
CA LEU A 60 -25.71 24.25 30.32
C LEU A 60 -26.33 24.38 31.69
N THR A 61 -25.52 24.73 32.65
CA THR A 61 -25.99 25.16 33.95
C THR A 61 -25.71 26.66 34.08
N SER A 62 -26.53 27.36 34.86
CA SER A 62 -26.28 28.78 35.18
C SER A 62 -25.14 28.95 36.20
N ASP A 63 -24.24 27.97 36.32
CA ASP A 63 -23.17 27.90 37.31
C ASP A 63 -21.89 27.29 36.72
N ALA A 64 -20.90 27.02 37.57
CA ALA A 64 -19.59 26.52 37.14
C ALA A 64 -19.58 25.07 36.61
N SER A 65 -20.73 24.38 36.56
CA SER A 65 -20.84 22.98 36.15
C SER A 65 -21.21 22.75 34.68
N SER A 66 -21.39 23.83 33.89
CA SER A 66 -21.54 23.72 32.44
C SER A 66 -20.37 22.95 31.85
N ALA A 67 -20.66 21.99 30.99
CA ALA A 67 -19.66 21.07 30.49
C ALA A 67 -20.05 20.48 29.13
N VAL A 68 -19.04 20.12 28.36
CA VAL A 68 -19.17 19.35 27.12
C VAL A 68 -18.49 18.02 27.33
N THR A 69 -19.17 16.94 26.96
CA THR A 69 -18.59 15.60 26.96
C THR A 69 -18.48 15.10 25.54
N LEU A 70 -17.29 14.58 25.23
CA LEU A 70 -16.91 14.03 23.94
C LEU A 70 -16.54 12.55 24.12
N SER A 71 -16.90 11.71 23.16
CA SER A 71 -16.44 10.32 23.08
C SER A 71 -15.56 10.15 21.85
N ASP A 72 -14.31 9.70 22.03
CA ASP A 72 -13.43 9.40 20.91
C ASP A 72 -13.98 8.21 20.13
N VAL A 73 -14.28 8.38 18.84
CA VAL A 73 -14.93 7.34 18.04
C VAL A 73 -14.02 6.13 17.84
N ILE A 74 -12.70 6.30 17.85
CA ILE A 74 -11.76 5.20 17.59
C ILE A 74 -11.42 4.45 18.88
N SER A 75 -11.16 5.18 19.98
CA SER A 75 -10.72 4.58 21.24
C SER A 75 -11.86 4.26 22.19
N GLY A 76 -13.01 4.94 22.08
CA GLY A 76 -14.12 4.92 23.02
C GLY A 76 -13.85 5.69 24.32
N ASP A 77 -12.73 6.41 24.41
CA ASP A 77 -12.39 7.15 25.62
C ASP A 77 -13.23 8.43 25.70
N THR A 78 -13.71 8.75 26.90
CA THR A 78 -14.54 9.93 27.15
C THR A 78 -13.71 11.09 27.67
N ILE A 79 -13.92 12.29 27.13
CA ILE A 79 -13.28 13.53 27.56
C ILE A 79 -14.35 14.55 27.93
N THR A 80 -14.20 15.21 29.07
CA THR A 80 -15.05 16.32 29.49
C THR A 80 -14.27 17.63 29.55
N ALA A 81 -14.83 18.68 28.93
CA ALA A 81 -14.37 20.06 29.01
C ALA A 81 -15.36 20.88 29.85
N THR A 82 -14.90 21.46 30.96
CA THR A 82 -15.72 22.32 31.81
C THR A 82 -15.72 23.75 31.25
N LEU A 83 -16.91 24.32 31.08
CA LEU A 83 -17.14 25.63 30.47
C LEU A 83 -17.35 26.77 31.49
N GLY A 84 -17.49 26.45 32.78
CA GLY A 84 -17.70 27.47 33.79
C GLY A 84 -18.98 28.32 33.58
N ALA A 85 -19.09 29.41 34.33
CA ALA A 85 -20.29 30.26 34.35
C ALA A 85 -20.42 31.19 33.13
N ASP A 86 -19.33 31.45 32.41
CA ASP A 86 -19.31 32.23 31.17
C ASP A 86 -19.54 31.36 29.92
N ASN A 87 -19.78 30.05 30.11
CA ASN A 87 -20.03 29.08 29.06
C ASN A 87 -18.88 28.93 28.06
N GLN A 88 -17.65 29.13 28.53
CA GLN A 88 -16.42 28.97 27.76
C GLN A 88 -15.41 28.14 28.54
N GLY A 89 -14.80 27.16 27.88
CA GLY A 89 -13.87 26.23 28.51
C GLY A 89 -12.63 26.01 27.68
N THR A 90 -11.63 25.41 28.32
CA THR A 90 -10.46 24.89 27.60
C THR A 90 -10.21 23.44 27.99
N LYS A 91 -9.65 22.69 27.05
CA LYS A 91 -9.16 21.34 27.31
C LYS A 91 -7.89 21.10 26.52
N VAL A 92 -6.90 20.52 27.17
CA VAL A 92 -5.71 20.00 26.48
C VAL A 92 -5.99 18.57 26.06
N ILE A 93 -5.89 18.30 24.76
CA ILE A 93 -6.05 16.98 24.14
C ILE A 93 -4.80 16.77 23.27
N ASP A 94 -4.04 15.72 23.55
CA ASP A 94 -2.77 15.39 22.88
C ASP A 94 -1.77 16.56 22.76
N GLY A 95 -1.70 17.39 23.81
CA GLY A 95 -0.80 18.54 23.87
C GLY A 95 -1.31 19.82 23.19
N GLN A 96 -2.36 19.73 22.37
CA GLN A 96 -3.04 20.90 21.81
C GLN A 96 -4.09 21.43 22.79
N THR A 97 -4.15 22.75 22.94
CA THR A 97 -5.23 23.40 23.70
C THR A 97 -6.40 23.69 22.76
N TYR A 98 -7.56 23.17 23.11
CA TYR A 98 -8.83 23.42 22.44
C TYR A 98 -9.69 24.35 23.30
N TYR A 99 -10.36 25.29 22.65
CA TYR A 99 -11.24 26.26 23.27
C TYR A 99 -12.68 25.94 22.90
N PHE A 100 -13.50 25.73 23.92
CA PHE A 100 -14.91 25.37 23.78
C PHE A 100 -15.76 26.58 24.08
N MET A 101 -16.74 26.86 23.21
CA MET A 101 -17.76 27.87 23.45
C MET A 101 -19.13 27.22 23.35
N ASN A 102 -19.98 27.43 24.34
CA ASN A 102 -21.38 27.05 24.21
C ASN A 102 -22.09 28.01 23.25
N ARG A 103 -22.82 27.45 22.29
CA ARG A 103 -23.59 28.19 21.27
C ARG A 103 -25.09 28.05 21.45
N SER A 104 -25.53 27.41 22.53
CA SER A 104 -26.94 27.20 22.80
C SER A 104 -27.60 28.48 23.30
N SER A 105 -28.88 28.62 22.98
CA SER A 105 -29.65 29.82 23.29
C SER A 105 -30.10 29.93 24.75
N ALA A 106 -30.25 28.81 25.47
CA ALA A 106 -30.66 28.76 26.88
C ALA A 106 -30.33 27.41 27.54
N SER A 107 -30.29 27.38 28.88
CA SER A 107 -30.21 26.13 29.66
C SER A 107 -31.46 25.26 29.41
N GLY A 108 -31.26 23.95 29.21
CA GLY A 108 -32.34 23.02 28.88
C GLY A 108 -32.87 23.14 27.45
N SER A 109 -32.16 23.84 26.56
CA SER A 109 -32.51 23.88 25.13
C SER A 109 -32.51 22.46 24.55
N PRO A 110 -33.52 22.07 23.76
CA PRO A 110 -33.48 20.81 23.01
C PRO A 110 -32.43 20.86 21.89
N ASN A 111 -31.93 22.06 21.59
CA ASN A 111 -30.91 22.31 20.58
C ASN A 111 -29.63 22.80 21.25
N ASN A 112 -29.04 21.99 22.12
CA ASN A 112 -27.74 22.33 22.68
C ASN A 112 -26.67 22.25 21.58
N ARG A 113 -25.82 23.27 21.52
CA ARG A 113 -24.78 23.44 20.51
C ARG A 113 -23.48 23.92 21.13
N ILE A 114 -22.36 23.55 20.51
CA ILE A 114 -21.02 24.04 20.85
C ILE A 114 -20.30 24.52 19.59
N SER A 115 -19.21 25.25 19.79
CA SER A 115 -18.16 25.40 18.77
C SER A 115 -16.79 25.20 19.42
N VAL A 116 -15.85 24.67 18.66
CA VAL A 116 -14.48 24.43 19.13
C VAL A 116 -13.50 25.16 18.21
N THR A 117 -12.55 25.87 18.80
CA THR A 117 -11.45 26.56 18.10
C THR A 117 -10.11 26.12 18.68
N TRP A 118 -9.04 26.22 17.89
CA TRP A 118 -7.69 25.81 18.28
C TRP A 118 -6.61 26.56 17.49
N GLY A 119 -5.35 26.24 17.75
CA GLY A 119 -4.22 26.85 17.06
C GLY A 119 -3.76 28.18 17.66
N ALA A 120 -2.71 28.73 17.05
CA ALA A 120 -2.02 29.91 17.56
C ALA A 120 -2.92 31.17 17.52
N GLY A 121 -3.15 31.77 18.69
CA GLY A 121 -3.94 33.00 18.83
C GLY A 121 -5.46 32.80 18.94
N ALA A 122 -5.93 31.54 18.90
CA ALA A 122 -7.34 31.24 19.07
C ALA A 122 -7.82 31.45 20.51
N THR A 123 -9.11 31.76 20.65
CA THR A 123 -9.84 31.80 21.92
C THR A 123 -11.22 31.19 21.73
N ALA A 124 -11.98 30.96 22.81
CA ALA A 124 -13.33 30.41 22.70
C ALA A 124 -14.19 31.23 21.71
N GLY A 125 -14.69 30.54 20.68
CA GLY A 125 -15.53 31.12 19.62
C GLY A 125 -14.84 32.02 18.59
N SER A 126 -13.53 32.25 18.73
CA SER A 126 -12.73 33.08 17.83
C SER A 126 -11.57 32.28 17.25
N LEU A 127 -11.51 32.25 15.92
CA LEU A 127 -10.46 31.57 15.16
C LEU A 127 -9.09 32.20 15.45
N GLY A 128 -8.04 31.39 15.34
CA GLY A 128 -6.67 31.83 15.51
C GLY A 128 -6.08 32.43 14.23
N THR A 129 -4.78 32.18 14.04
CA THR A 129 -4.04 32.60 12.85
C THR A 129 -4.56 31.94 11.58
N PHE A 130 -5.12 30.74 11.71
CA PHE A 130 -5.66 29.92 10.63
C PHE A 130 -7.13 29.61 10.89
N THR A 131 -7.80 29.14 9.83
CA THR A 131 -9.04 28.40 9.91
C THR A 131 -8.76 27.00 9.39
N THR A 132 -8.90 25.99 10.23
CA THR A 132 -8.75 24.60 9.78
C THR A 132 -10.00 24.14 9.04
N VAL A 133 -9.80 23.62 7.84
CA VAL A 133 -10.84 23.09 6.95
C VAL A 133 -10.41 21.72 6.49
N TYR A 134 -11.32 20.74 6.59
CA TYR A 134 -11.01 19.33 6.37
C TYR A 134 -9.83 18.85 7.24
N PRO A 135 -9.95 18.95 8.58
CA PRO A 135 -8.92 18.48 9.51
C PRO A 135 -8.52 17.03 9.23
N SER A 136 -7.23 16.72 9.42
CA SER A 136 -6.68 15.40 9.10
C SER A 136 -6.43 14.56 10.35
N ILE A 137 -6.49 13.24 10.20
CA ILE A 137 -6.20 12.25 11.23
C ILE A 137 -5.02 11.41 10.75
N LYS A 138 -3.92 11.46 11.50
CA LYS A 138 -2.74 10.64 11.20
C LYS A 138 -3.01 9.18 11.56
N THR A 139 -2.75 8.30 10.61
CA THR A 139 -2.83 6.85 10.82
C THR A 139 -1.59 6.33 11.55
N LYS A 140 -1.63 5.08 11.99
CA LYS A 140 -0.48 4.42 12.66
C LYS A 140 0.78 4.38 11.77
N LYS A 141 0.59 4.42 10.45
CA LYS A 141 1.63 4.35 9.42
C LYS A 141 1.65 5.67 8.67
N SER A 142 1.77 6.77 9.42
CA SER A 142 2.00 8.17 9.01
C SER A 142 1.13 8.82 7.93
N ALA A 143 0.37 8.08 7.10
CA ALA A 143 -0.59 8.62 6.16
C ALA A 143 -1.68 9.39 6.91
N HIS A 144 -2.25 10.41 6.25
CA HIS A 144 -3.28 11.27 6.82
C HIS A 144 -4.62 11.01 6.14
N ILE A 145 -5.69 10.92 6.94
CA ILE A 145 -7.06 10.77 6.44
C ILE A 145 -7.86 12.01 6.80
N ALA A 146 -8.63 12.54 5.84
CA ALA A 146 -9.56 13.63 6.11
C ALA A 146 -10.95 13.32 5.53
N PHE A 147 -12.00 13.74 6.23
CA PHE A 147 -13.37 13.64 5.77
C PHE A 147 -13.72 14.88 4.94
N MET A 148 -14.31 14.67 3.78
CA MET A 148 -14.65 15.73 2.83
C MET A 148 -16.16 15.87 2.70
N ASP A 149 -16.61 17.11 2.74
CA ASP A 149 -18.01 17.51 2.64
C ASP A 149 -18.46 17.67 1.18
N GLU A 150 -19.66 17.19 0.85
CA GLU A 150 -20.22 17.24 -0.50
C GLU A 150 -20.57 18.65 -0.97
N GLY A 151 -20.99 19.53 -0.05
CA GLY A 151 -21.43 20.90 -0.31
C GLY A 151 -20.26 21.88 -0.41
N GLY A 152 -19.15 21.57 0.24
CA GLY A 152 -18.00 22.45 0.37
C GLY A 152 -18.07 23.31 1.63
N ILE A 153 -16.94 23.91 1.98
CA ILE A 153 -16.81 24.68 3.21
C ILE A 153 -16.75 26.18 2.91
N ASN A 154 -17.58 26.93 3.65
CA ASN A 154 -17.62 28.38 3.56
C ASN A 154 -16.49 29.00 4.39
N VAL A 155 -15.67 29.82 3.74
CA VAL A 155 -14.58 30.57 4.37
C VAL A 155 -14.67 32.05 4.03
N THR A 156 -13.95 32.88 4.76
CA THR A 156 -13.90 34.32 4.50
C THR A 156 -12.76 34.67 3.55
N ASN A 157 -12.94 35.72 2.75
CA ASN A 157 -11.88 36.27 1.90
C ASN A 157 -10.66 36.70 2.73
N ASN A 158 -9.46 36.39 2.24
CA ASN A 158 -8.18 36.74 2.85
C ASN A 158 -7.92 36.05 4.20
N THR A 159 -8.56 34.91 4.44
CA THR A 159 -8.29 34.02 5.58
C THR A 159 -7.18 33.03 5.22
N LYS A 160 -6.30 32.74 6.19
CA LYS A 160 -5.34 31.63 6.09
C LYS A 160 -6.05 30.33 6.41
N LEU A 161 -5.91 29.36 5.53
CA LEU A 161 -6.57 28.07 5.62
C LEU A 161 -5.52 27.02 5.90
N GLN A 162 -5.77 26.19 6.92
CA GLN A 162 -5.07 24.93 7.12
C GLN A 162 -5.90 23.85 6.42
N LEU A 163 -5.34 23.23 5.40
CA LEU A 163 -5.94 22.15 4.60
C LEU A 163 -5.15 20.84 4.85
N PRO A 164 -5.68 19.66 4.47
CA PRO A 164 -5.09 18.37 4.79
C PRO A 164 -3.60 18.21 4.46
N THR A 165 -3.16 18.76 3.33
CA THR A 165 -1.79 18.56 2.78
C THR A 165 -0.96 19.84 2.79
N GLY A 166 -1.48 20.95 3.31
CA GLY A 166 -0.77 22.22 3.36
C GLY A 166 -1.65 23.42 3.70
N ALA A 167 -1.05 24.61 3.74
CA ALA A 167 -1.74 25.84 4.10
C ALA A 167 -1.66 26.92 3.02
N VAL A 168 -2.73 27.69 2.88
CA VAL A 168 -2.89 28.72 1.84
C VAL A 168 -3.68 29.92 2.34
N THR A 169 -3.32 31.12 1.90
CA THR A 169 -4.18 32.30 1.94
C THR A 169 -4.83 32.47 0.58
N VAL A 170 -6.16 32.46 0.53
CA VAL A 170 -6.91 32.77 -0.68
C VAL A 170 -7.48 34.17 -0.55
N SER A 171 -7.20 35.04 -1.52
CA SER A 171 -7.84 36.34 -1.59
C SER A 171 -8.36 36.67 -2.98
N TYR A 172 -9.42 37.48 -3.00
CA TYR A 172 -10.02 38.03 -4.21
C TYR A 172 -10.15 39.55 -4.06
N THR A 173 -9.61 40.30 -5.01
CA THR A 173 -9.61 41.77 -5.02
C THR A 173 -10.39 42.37 -6.19
N GLY A 174 -11.04 41.53 -7.00
CA GLY A 174 -11.82 41.96 -8.15
C GLY A 174 -13.13 42.67 -7.78
N PRO A 175 -13.75 43.38 -8.74
CA PRO A 175 -15.00 44.09 -8.52
C PRO A 175 -16.17 43.15 -8.22
N VAL A 176 -17.26 43.76 -7.74
CA VAL A 176 -18.46 43.08 -7.27
C VAL A 176 -19.14 42.28 -8.39
N THR A 177 -19.12 42.84 -9.61
CA THR A 177 -19.73 42.28 -10.81
C THR A 177 -18.94 42.62 -12.07
N GLY A 178 -19.02 41.76 -13.10
CA GLY A 178 -18.59 42.03 -14.47
C GLY A 178 -17.11 41.85 -14.76
N ASP A 179 -16.32 41.27 -13.85
CA ASP A 179 -14.89 41.03 -14.08
C ASP A 179 -14.54 39.55 -13.98
N GLU A 180 -14.02 39.05 -15.08
CA GLU A 180 -13.59 37.66 -15.26
C GLU A 180 -12.07 37.49 -15.11
N ASP A 181 -11.34 38.54 -14.73
CA ASP A 181 -9.87 38.51 -14.71
C ASP A 181 -9.33 37.56 -13.63
N PRO A 182 -8.66 36.46 -14.01
CA PRO A 182 -8.02 35.55 -13.07
C PRO A 182 -6.93 36.23 -12.23
N ALA A 183 -6.41 37.39 -12.63
CA ALA A 183 -5.45 38.18 -11.85
C ALA A 183 -6.04 38.72 -10.53
N ASN A 184 -7.36 38.76 -10.41
CA ASN A 184 -8.04 39.18 -9.17
C ASN A 184 -7.93 38.15 -8.05
N TRP A 185 -7.64 36.89 -8.37
CA TRP A 185 -7.37 35.85 -7.39
C TRP A 185 -5.89 35.88 -7.01
N THR A 186 -5.60 35.94 -5.72
CA THR A 186 -4.25 35.73 -5.18
C THR A 186 -4.24 34.49 -4.30
N LEU A 187 -3.28 33.62 -4.56
CA LEU A 187 -3.04 32.40 -3.80
C LEU A 187 -1.63 32.51 -3.22
N THR A 188 -1.53 32.57 -1.89
CA THR A 188 -0.25 32.72 -1.21
C THR A 188 -0.06 31.52 -0.29
N ALA A 189 0.97 30.71 -0.55
CA ALA A 189 1.32 29.63 0.36
C ALA A 189 1.59 30.18 1.77
N ALA A 190 1.07 29.48 2.77
CA ALA A 190 1.38 29.73 4.17
C ALA A 190 2.16 28.54 4.72
N ASN A 191 2.93 28.74 5.78
CA ASN A 191 3.39 27.61 6.56
C ASN A 191 2.17 26.97 7.25
N ASN A 192 2.19 25.66 7.41
CA ASN A 192 1.24 24.95 8.26
C ASN A 192 1.32 25.44 9.70
N GLU A 193 0.30 25.11 10.50
CA GLU A 193 0.26 25.46 11.93
C GLU A 193 1.45 24.91 12.73
N ASP A 194 2.02 23.77 12.31
CA ASP A 194 3.23 23.18 12.88
C ASP A 194 4.53 23.86 12.42
N GLY A 195 4.44 24.84 11.53
CA GLY A 195 5.54 25.60 10.97
C GLY A 195 6.16 25.01 9.69
N THR A 196 5.74 23.84 9.24
CA THR A 196 6.21 23.25 7.98
C THR A 196 5.79 24.09 6.79
N SER A 197 6.66 24.24 5.79
CA SER A 197 6.36 25.04 4.61
C SER A 197 5.38 24.32 3.68
N SER A 198 4.45 25.08 3.11
CA SER A 198 3.58 24.61 2.02
C SER A 198 3.96 25.29 0.71
N VAL A 199 3.51 24.69 -0.38
CA VAL A 199 3.54 25.22 -1.73
C VAL A 199 2.11 25.22 -2.27
N VAL A 200 1.78 26.25 -3.05
CA VAL A 200 0.48 26.38 -3.70
C VAL A 200 0.69 26.65 -5.17
N THR A 201 0.05 25.85 -6.02
CA THR A 201 0.11 25.97 -7.49
C THR A 201 -1.29 26.21 -8.02
N ARG A 202 -1.47 27.25 -8.84
CA ARG A 202 -2.71 27.42 -9.62
C ARG A 202 -2.69 26.45 -10.78
N ILE A 203 -3.71 25.59 -10.86
CA ILE A 203 -3.80 24.51 -11.87
C ILE A 203 -5.01 24.63 -12.79
N GLY A 204 -5.93 25.55 -12.49
CA GLY A 204 -7.10 25.77 -13.33
C GLY A 204 -8.03 26.84 -12.80
N GLY A 205 -9.20 26.93 -13.41
CA GLY A 205 -10.24 27.91 -13.11
C GLY A 205 -11.02 28.24 -14.38
N SER A 206 -12.34 28.39 -14.26
CA SER A 206 -13.18 28.76 -15.38
C SER A 206 -13.49 30.25 -15.32
N SER A 207 -13.10 30.98 -16.37
CA SER A 207 -13.84 32.16 -16.84
C SER A 207 -15.03 31.59 -17.60
N ILE A 208 -16.18 31.47 -16.94
CA ILE A 208 -17.39 31.03 -17.64
C ILE A 208 -17.78 32.19 -18.55
N VAL A 209 -17.51 32.05 -19.84
CA VAL A 209 -17.94 33.02 -20.86
C VAL A 209 -19.45 33.22 -20.75
N GLY A 210 -19.87 34.38 -20.24
CA GLY A 210 -21.28 34.78 -20.12
C GLY A 210 -21.84 34.84 -18.69
N SER A 211 -21.04 34.52 -17.67
CA SER A 211 -21.31 34.83 -16.26
C SER A 211 -19.99 34.87 -15.48
N GLU A 212 -19.69 35.99 -14.83
CA GLU A 212 -18.48 36.33 -14.05
C GLU A 212 -17.57 35.17 -13.61
N ALA A 213 -16.25 35.26 -13.83
CA ALA A 213 -15.27 34.28 -13.38
C ALA A 213 -15.24 34.22 -11.85
N ASN A 214 -15.99 33.27 -11.31
CA ASN A 214 -16.24 33.15 -9.88
C ASN A 214 -15.38 32.09 -9.19
N SER A 215 -14.41 31.45 -9.86
CA SER A 215 -13.61 30.40 -9.19
C SER A 215 -12.16 30.26 -9.68
N VAL A 216 -11.31 29.70 -8.83
CA VAL A 216 -9.94 29.28 -9.15
C VAL A 216 -9.68 27.89 -8.57
N ILE A 217 -8.93 27.07 -9.31
CA ILE A 217 -8.51 25.74 -8.87
C ILE A 217 -7.03 25.77 -8.55
N PHE A 218 -6.68 25.25 -7.38
CA PHE A 218 -5.32 25.21 -6.89
C PHE A 218 -5.01 23.87 -6.26
N GLU A 219 -3.72 23.53 -6.28
CA GLU A 219 -3.12 22.42 -5.56
C GLU A 219 -2.32 22.99 -4.39
N VAL A 220 -2.43 22.35 -3.24
CA VAL A 220 -1.69 22.72 -2.03
C VAL A 220 -1.04 21.50 -1.43
N GLY A 221 0.26 21.58 -1.17
CA GLY A 221 1.07 20.46 -0.70
C GLY A 221 2.35 20.92 -0.03
N LEU A 222 3.22 19.99 0.32
CA LEU A 222 4.56 20.29 0.83
C LEU A 222 5.56 20.66 -0.28
N THR A 223 5.27 20.25 -1.52
CA THR A 223 6.07 20.53 -2.71
C THR A 223 5.18 21.09 -3.82
N ALA A 224 5.79 21.58 -4.91
CA ALA A 224 5.05 22.06 -6.08
C ALA A 224 4.46 20.94 -6.95
N ALA A 225 4.81 19.67 -6.68
CA ALA A 225 4.55 18.54 -7.55
C ALA A 225 3.41 17.63 -7.09
N ALA A 226 2.94 17.81 -5.84
CA ALA A 226 1.87 17.00 -5.29
C ALA A 226 1.14 17.69 -4.15
N GLY A 227 -0.15 17.38 -4.01
CA GLY A 227 -0.97 17.70 -2.86
C GLY A 227 -2.46 17.56 -3.16
N ALA A 228 -3.29 17.93 -2.21
CA ALA A 228 -4.73 17.98 -2.43
C ALA A 228 -5.11 19.17 -3.33
N LYS A 229 -6.05 18.93 -4.23
CA LYS A 229 -6.58 19.94 -5.15
C LYS A 229 -7.93 20.45 -4.64
N PHE A 230 -8.14 21.76 -4.75
CA PHE A 230 -9.37 22.43 -4.35
C PHE A 230 -9.82 23.45 -5.39
N ASN A 231 -11.13 23.54 -5.60
CA ASN A 231 -11.77 24.64 -6.27
C ASN A 231 -12.32 25.60 -5.22
N VAL A 232 -11.90 26.86 -5.28
CA VAL A 232 -12.48 27.93 -4.47
C VAL A 232 -13.36 28.80 -5.35
N THR A 233 -14.62 28.93 -4.95
CA THR A 233 -15.65 29.68 -5.66
C THR A 233 -16.12 30.85 -4.81
N LYS A 234 -16.14 32.06 -5.36
CA LYS A 234 -16.74 33.23 -4.72
C LYS A 234 -18.26 33.03 -4.60
N MET A 235 -18.79 33.21 -3.41
CA MET A 235 -20.24 33.30 -3.18
C MET A 235 -20.65 34.78 -3.13
N GLY A 236 -21.72 35.15 -3.83
CA GLY A 236 -22.00 36.54 -4.26
C GLY A 236 -22.00 37.66 -3.21
N GLY A 237 -21.92 38.92 -3.67
CA GLY A 237 -21.93 40.14 -2.85
C GLY A 237 -20.73 41.07 -3.10
N ALA A 238 -20.84 42.34 -2.68
CA ALA A 238 -19.77 43.32 -2.81
C ALA A 238 -18.51 42.88 -2.05
N ASN A 239 -17.37 42.79 -2.74
CA ASN A 239 -16.06 42.34 -2.24
C ASN A 239 -15.92 40.83 -1.91
N GLY A 240 -16.88 39.98 -2.29
CA GLY A 240 -16.74 38.51 -2.19
C GLY A 240 -16.32 38.05 -0.80
N THR A 241 -17.00 38.49 0.25
CA THR A 241 -16.59 38.24 1.65
C THR A 241 -16.62 36.76 2.03
N ALA A 242 -17.33 35.91 1.27
CA ALA A 242 -17.40 34.48 1.50
C ALA A 242 -16.98 33.69 0.24
N PHE A 243 -16.16 32.68 0.44
CA PHE A 243 -15.77 31.70 -0.56
C PHE A 243 -16.26 30.31 -0.17
N LEU A 244 -16.56 29.49 -1.16
CA LEU A 244 -16.86 28.08 -1.02
C LEU A 244 -15.66 27.27 -1.51
N ILE A 245 -15.12 26.41 -0.66
CA ILE A 245 -14.00 25.52 -0.98
C ILE A 245 -14.53 24.12 -1.16
N ARG A 246 -14.20 23.49 -2.28
CA ARG A 246 -14.57 22.10 -2.58
C ARG A 246 -13.35 21.31 -3.03
N PRO A 247 -13.18 20.07 -2.58
CA PRO A 247 -12.14 19.21 -3.11
C PRO A 247 -12.42 18.87 -4.58
N VAL A 248 -11.36 18.83 -5.38
CA VAL A 248 -11.41 18.35 -6.76
C VAL A 248 -10.45 17.18 -6.91
N GLY A 249 -10.85 16.17 -7.67
CA GLY A 249 -9.96 15.08 -8.03
C GLY A 249 -9.32 15.31 -9.38
N GLU A 250 -8.87 14.21 -9.97
CA GLU A 250 -8.38 14.10 -11.33
C GLU A 250 -9.21 14.87 -12.38
N ASN A 251 -8.53 15.43 -13.37
CA ASN A 251 -9.09 16.27 -14.43
C ASN A 251 -9.84 17.50 -13.89
N ASN A 252 -9.45 17.96 -12.69
CA ASN A 252 -10.07 19.08 -11.98
C ASN A 252 -11.58 18.89 -11.72
N ALA A 253 -12.05 17.65 -11.67
CA ALA A 253 -13.46 17.36 -11.50
C ALA A 253 -13.85 17.43 -10.01
N THR A 254 -14.78 18.32 -9.69
CA THR A 254 -15.33 18.51 -8.33
C THR A 254 -15.87 17.21 -7.76
N ILE A 255 -15.56 16.98 -6.49
CA ILE A 255 -16.12 15.88 -5.72
C ILE A 255 -17.41 16.39 -5.08
N THR A 256 -18.53 15.73 -5.44
CA THR A 256 -19.89 16.19 -5.10
C THR A 256 -20.62 15.26 -4.13
N HIS A 257 -19.88 14.37 -3.47
CA HIS A 257 -20.37 13.42 -2.49
C HIS A 257 -19.43 13.46 -1.28
N ALA A 258 -19.95 13.06 -0.12
CA ALA A 258 -19.11 12.79 1.04
C ALA A 258 -17.96 11.86 0.63
N SER A 259 -16.73 12.18 1.05
CA SER A 259 -15.58 11.38 0.63
C SER A 259 -14.51 11.30 1.70
N LEU A 260 -13.67 10.27 1.61
CA LEU A 260 -12.42 10.23 2.33
C LEU A 260 -11.30 10.72 1.42
N LEU A 261 -10.46 11.57 1.95
CA LEU A 261 -9.16 11.90 1.41
C LEU A 261 -8.13 11.06 2.16
N LEU A 262 -7.26 10.38 1.43
CA LEU A 262 -6.05 9.74 1.94
C LEU A 262 -4.86 10.48 1.35
N ALA A 263 -4.13 11.21 2.18
CA ALA A 263 -2.81 11.73 1.85
C ALA A 263 -1.79 10.66 2.22
N GLU A 264 -1.06 10.21 1.21
CA GLU A 264 -0.09 9.12 1.28
C GLU A 264 1.15 9.53 2.07
N GLU A 265 2.05 8.58 2.33
CA GLU A 265 3.37 8.95 2.81
C GLU A 265 4.18 9.64 1.71
N LYS A 266 5.23 10.36 2.12
CA LYS A 266 6.09 11.10 1.19
C LYS A 266 6.82 10.14 0.25
N ASP A 267 6.84 10.48 -1.04
CA ASP A 267 7.72 9.80 -2.00
C ASP A 267 9.21 10.16 -1.80
N ASP A 268 10.09 9.56 -2.60
CA ASP A 268 11.53 9.81 -2.58
C ASP A 268 11.92 11.28 -2.89
N SER A 269 10.97 12.07 -3.42
CA SER A 269 11.11 13.50 -3.70
C SER A 269 10.40 14.39 -2.67
N ALA A 270 9.97 13.81 -1.54
CA ALA A 270 9.21 14.46 -0.48
C ALA A 270 7.80 14.96 -0.87
N ASN A 271 7.26 14.48 -2.00
CA ASN A 271 5.92 14.78 -2.45
C ASN A 271 4.89 13.96 -1.68
N GLU A 272 3.76 14.57 -1.34
CA GLU A 272 2.63 13.90 -0.68
C GLU A 272 1.47 13.81 -1.66
N HIS A 273 1.22 12.61 -2.18
CA HIS A 273 0.14 12.36 -3.12
C HIS A 273 -1.16 12.04 -2.39
N VAL A 274 -2.28 12.29 -3.07
CA VAL A 274 -3.60 12.19 -2.46
C VAL A 274 -4.53 11.36 -3.31
N ILE A 275 -5.29 10.48 -2.64
CA ILE A 275 -6.40 9.72 -3.20
C ILE A 275 -7.71 10.16 -2.54
N TYR A 276 -8.75 10.29 -3.35
CA TYR A 276 -10.12 10.54 -2.93
C TYR A 276 -10.97 9.30 -3.13
N ILE A 277 -11.70 8.91 -2.09
CA ILE A 277 -12.59 7.76 -2.04
C ILE A 277 -14.00 8.31 -1.77
N PRO A 278 -14.71 8.77 -2.82
CA PRO A 278 -16.06 9.29 -2.66
C PRO A 278 -17.04 8.17 -2.41
N THR A 279 -18.10 8.48 -1.68
CA THR A 279 -19.30 7.67 -1.70
C THR A 279 -20.10 7.96 -2.98
N ASN A 280 -21.05 7.09 -3.28
CA ASN A 280 -21.99 7.26 -4.38
C ASN A 280 -23.34 6.63 -4.06
N VAL A 281 -24.34 6.94 -4.87
CA VAL A 281 -25.67 6.33 -4.78
C VAL A 281 -26.00 5.64 -6.10
N ASP A 282 -26.28 4.34 -6.05
CA ASP A 282 -26.94 3.66 -7.16
C ASP A 282 -28.44 3.90 -7.10
N THR A 283 -28.97 4.44 -8.18
CA THR A 283 -30.38 4.78 -8.38
C THR A 283 -31.05 3.90 -9.46
N SER A 284 -30.35 2.88 -9.98
CA SER A 284 -30.81 2.03 -11.08
C SER A 284 -31.89 1.00 -10.67
N GLY A 285 -31.99 0.70 -9.37
CA GLY A 285 -32.96 -0.25 -8.82
C GLY A 285 -34.22 0.39 -8.23
N SER A 286 -35.11 -0.44 -7.66
CA SER A 286 -36.33 0.03 -6.97
C SER A 286 -36.05 0.72 -5.62
N THR A 287 -34.81 0.66 -5.14
CA THR A 287 -34.34 1.29 -3.89
C THR A 287 -32.96 1.86 -4.13
N ASN A 288 -32.70 3.07 -3.65
CA ASN A 288 -31.38 3.67 -3.72
C ASN A 288 -30.42 2.93 -2.77
N LYS A 289 -29.20 2.67 -3.24
CA LYS A 289 -28.16 1.97 -2.46
C LYS A 289 -26.94 2.84 -2.32
N ALA A 290 -26.31 2.81 -1.15
CA ALA A 290 -24.99 3.40 -0.97
C ALA A 290 -23.95 2.54 -1.68
N GLU A 291 -23.02 3.16 -2.39
CA GLU A 291 -21.92 2.49 -3.10
C GLU A 291 -20.61 3.27 -2.93
N VAL A 292 -19.51 2.63 -3.33
CA VAL A 292 -18.23 3.32 -3.45
C VAL A 292 -18.20 4.04 -4.80
N GLY A 293 -17.99 5.35 -4.77
CA GLY A 293 -17.86 6.16 -5.97
C GLY A 293 -16.56 5.91 -6.72
N THR A 294 -16.35 6.67 -7.79
CA THR A 294 -15.10 6.60 -8.55
C THR A 294 -13.95 7.11 -7.69
N ILE A 295 -13.02 6.21 -7.34
CA ILE A 295 -11.78 6.53 -6.64
C ILE A 295 -10.90 7.38 -7.58
N ARG A 296 -10.41 8.53 -7.10
CA ARG A 296 -9.67 9.50 -7.90
C ARG A 296 -8.33 9.80 -7.25
N SER A 297 -7.28 9.96 -8.06
CA SER A 297 -6.04 10.57 -7.59
C SER A 297 -6.13 12.10 -7.73
N SER A 298 -5.29 12.80 -6.98
CA SER A 298 -4.94 14.18 -7.25
C SER A 298 -4.06 14.30 -8.49
N ASP A 299 -3.26 13.29 -8.85
CA ASP A 299 -2.44 13.30 -10.07
C ASP A 299 -3.30 13.02 -11.32
N ASP A 300 -3.23 13.93 -12.30
CA ASP A 300 -3.96 13.84 -13.57
C ASP A 300 -3.38 12.78 -14.53
N ASN A 301 -2.18 12.26 -14.24
CA ASN A 301 -1.50 11.25 -15.06
C ASN A 301 -1.72 9.80 -14.55
N SER A 302 -2.46 9.62 -13.44
CA SER A 302 -2.71 8.29 -12.86
C SER A 302 -4.17 8.16 -12.37
N THR A 303 -5.06 7.81 -13.28
CA THR A 303 -6.43 7.39 -12.95
C THR A 303 -6.40 6.10 -12.10
N MET A 304 -6.61 6.17 -10.79
CA MET A 304 -6.82 4.96 -9.96
C MET A 304 -7.94 4.08 -10.53
N ASN A 305 -9.06 4.70 -10.94
CA ASN A 305 -10.21 3.97 -11.47
C ASN A 305 -10.06 3.53 -12.94
N ALA A 306 -9.41 4.31 -13.82
CA ALA A 306 -9.19 3.83 -15.20
C ALA A 306 -8.10 2.74 -15.27
N ASN A 307 -7.29 2.60 -14.22
CA ASN A 307 -6.34 1.49 -14.03
C ASN A 307 -6.92 0.31 -13.23
N MET A 308 -8.18 0.37 -12.80
CA MET A 308 -8.82 -0.77 -12.13
C MET A 308 -9.04 -1.91 -13.12
N VAL A 309 -8.29 -3.00 -12.94
CA VAL A 309 -8.41 -4.24 -13.71
C VAL A 309 -9.27 -5.24 -12.95
N THR A 310 -10.19 -5.90 -13.66
CA THR A 310 -10.91 -7.05 -13.10
C THR A 310 -9.92 -8.18 -12.81
N LEU A 311 -9.83 -8.59 -11.55
CA LEU A 311 -8.78 -9.51 -11.09
C LEU A 311 -8.97 -10.96 -11.57
N SER A 312 -10.19 -11.32 -12.00
CA SER A 312 -10.46 -12.64 -12.55
C SER A 312 -11.60 -12.60 -13.57
N ALA A 313 -11.44 -13.34 -14.66
CA ALA A 313 -12.52 -13.53 -15.65
C ALA A 313 -13.75 -14.25 -15.08
N THR A 314 -13.63 -14.95 -13.94
CA THR A 314 -14.74 -15.67 -13.29
C THR A 314 -15.35 -14.94 -12.11
N ASP A 315 -14.73 -13.85 -11.63
CA ASP A 315 -15.22 -13.05 -10.50
C ASP A 315 -15.19 -11.58 -10.93
N THR A 316 -16.22 -11.18 -11.68
CA THR A 316 -16.34 -9.84 -12.27
C THR A 316 -16.60 -8.74 -11.25
N ASN A 317 -16.91 -9.11 -10.00
CA ASN A 317 -17.22 -8.19 -8.92
C ASN A 317 -15.96 -7.65 -8.23
N LYS A 318 -14.80 -8.31 -8.44
CA LYS A 318 -13.51 -7.88 -7.88
C LYS A 318 -12.67 -7.12 -8.88
N LYS A 319 -12.43 -5.85 -8.57
CA LYS A 319 -11.57 -4.95 -9.36
C LYS A 319 -10.43 -4.48 -8.47
N ALA A 320 -9.26 -4.31 -9.06
CA ALA A 320 -8.18 -3.66 -8.35
C ALA A 320 -7.33 -2.78 -9.25
N GLY A 321 -6.85 -1.70 -8.66
CA GLY A 321 -6.00 -0.71 -9.30
C GLY A 321 -4.85 -0.37 -8.39
N VAL A 322 -3.73 0.00 -8.99
CA VAL A 322 -2.57 0.57 -8.29
C VAL A 322 -2.27 1.91 -8.94
N ASP A 323 -1.87 2.90 -8.15
CA ASP A 323 -1.33 4.14 -8.68
C ASP A 323 0.18 4.05 -8.91
N LEU A 324 0.74 5.17 -9.34
CA LEU A 324 2.17 5.30 -9.59
C LEU A 324 3.01 5.18 -8.30
N TYR A 325 2.42 5.45 -7.14
CA TYR A 325 3.11 5.55 -5.85
C TYR A 325 3.01 4.26 -5.03
N GLY A 326 2.17 3.32 -5.47
CA GLY A 326 2.06 1.96 -4.95
C GLY A 326 0.83 1.73 -4.08
N THR A 327 -0.06 2.72 -3.94
CA THR A 327 -1.33 2.50 -3.26
C THR A 327 -2.19 1.58 -4.11
N TYR A 328 -2.65 0.50 -3.49
CA TYR A 328 -3.45 -0.53 -4.12
C TYR A 328 -4.86 -0.50 -3.55
N ALA A 329 -5.83 -0.32 -4.43
CA ALA A 329 -7.25 -0.33 -4.10
C ALA A 329 -7.87 -1.64 -4.59
N LEU A 330 -8.57 -2.35 -3.71
CA LEU A 330 -9.33 -3.56 -4.01
C LEU A 330 -10.81 -3.27 -3.78
N GLN A 331 -11.58 -3.17 -4.87
CA GLN A 331 -13.03 -3.01 -4.82
C GLN A 331 -13.72 -4.37 -4.99
N ASN A 332 -14.74 -4.62 -4.18
CA ASN A 332 -15.66 -5.72 -4.34
C ASN A 332 -17.09 -5.19 -4.39
N THR A 333 -17.76 -5.40 -5.54
CA THR A 333 -19.15 -4.98 -5.79
C THR A 333 -20.16 -6.11 -5.62
N ASP A 334 -19.76 -7.24 -5.03
CA ASP A 334 -20.68 -8.33 -4.71
C ASP A 334 -21.51 -7.99 -3.46
N GLY A 335 -22.74 -7.52 -3.67
CA GLY A 335 -23.63 -7.10 -2.60
C GLY A 335 -23.48 -5.62 -2.25
N GLN A 336 -23.09 -5.32 -1.00
CA GLN A 336 -22.74 -3.96 -0.59
C GLN A 336 -21.30 -3.69 -1.01
N ASP A 337 -21.10 -2.63 -1.79
CA ASP A 337 -19.78 -2.23 -2.25
C ASP A 337 -18.80 -2.06 -1.08
N THR A 338 -17.62 -2.64 -1.24
CA THR A 338 -16.49 -2.46 -0.33
C THR A 338 -15.26 -2.07 -1.10
N VAL A 339 -14.45 -1.19 -0.52
CA VAL A 339 -13.10 -0.89 -1.01
C VAL A 339 -12.12 -1.09 0.14
N THR A 340 -11.06 -1.84 -0.13
CA THR A 340 -9.91 -1.96 0.78
C THR A 340 -8.73 -1.25 0.14
N ILE A 341 -8.15 -0.29 0.86
CA ILE A 341 -6.98 0.47 0.41
C ILE A 341 -5.76 -0.02 1.16
N TYR A 342 -4.70 -0.32 0.42
CA TYR A 342 -3.38 -0.69 0.91
C TYR A 342 -2.41 0.38 0.44
N TYR A 343 -1.85 1.17 1.35
CA TYR A 343 -0.83 2.16 1.04
C TYR A 343 0.52 1.70 1.60
N PRO A 344 1.62 1.92 0.88
CA PRO A 344 2.93 1.55 1.36
C PRO A 344 3.53 2.62 2.29
N ASP A 345 4.42 2.20 3.19
CA ASP A 345 5.26 3.07 4.04
C ASP A 345 6.41 3.65 3.19
N ASP A 346 6.95 2.83 2.28
CA ASP A 346 8.02 3.18 1.32
C ASP A 346 7.54 2.95 -0.12
N GLN A 347 7.95 3.80 -1.07
CA GLN A 347 7.53 3.68 -2.48
C GLN A 347 7.75 2.28 -3.05
N VAL A 348 6.72 1.72 -3.70
CA VAL A 348 6.78 0.37 -4.30
C VAL A 348 7.52 0.42 -5.65
N SER A 349 8.49 -0.48 -5.84
CA SER A 349 9.19 -0.65 -7.12
C SER A 349 8.93 -2.03 -7.73
N ALA A 350 8.78 -2.08 -9.05
CA ALA A 350 8.61 -3.32 -9.81
C ALA A 350 9.90 -3.70 -10.55
N ASN A 351 10.39 -4.92 -10.31
CA ASN A 351 11.50 -5.48 -11.09
C ASN A 351 10.95 -6.13 -12.37
N ILE A 352 11.29 -5.57 -13.54
CA ILE A 352 10.90 -6.12 -14.84
C ILE A 352 12.06 -6.95 -15.39
N PHE A 353 11.79 -8.22 -15.66
CA PHE A 353 12.74 -9.14 -16.30
C PHE A 353 12.29 -9.43 -17.73
N VAL A 354 13.12 -9.06 -18.71
CA VAL A 354 12.91 -9.44 -20.11
C VAL A 354 13.75 -10.67 -20.39
N LEU A 355 13.08 -11.78 -20.70
CA LEU A 355 13.70 -13.09 -20.86
C LEU A 355 13.52 -13.62 -22.29
N ALA A 356 14.46 -14.44 -22.75
CA ALA A 356 14.26 -15.24 -23.95
C ALA A 356 13.10 -16.23 -23.75
N GLN A 357 12.40 -16.58 -24.83
CA GLN A 357 11.29 -17.53 -24.79
C GLN A 357 11.76 -18.86 -24.15
N GLY A 358 11.13 -19.26 -23.05
CA GLY A 358 11.46 -20.48 -22.30
C GLY A 358 12.42 -20.30 -21.13
N ALA A 359 12.96 -19.10 -20.89
CA ALA A 359 13.71 -18.80 -19.68
C ALA A 359 12.78 -18.44 -18.50
N THR A 360 13.20 -18.80 -17.29
CA THR A 360 12.47 -18.55 -16.04
C THR A 360 13.28 -17.63 -15.13
N THR A 361 12.59 -16.79 -14.36
CA THR A 361 13.19 -15.99 -13.28
C THR A 361 13.03 -16.71 -11.95
N SER A 362 14.10 -16.69 -11.13
CA SER A 362 14.02 -17.04 -9.70
C SER A 362 14.09 -15.75 -8.87
N THR A 363 13.20 -15.61 -7.89
CA THR A 363 13.15 -14.46 -6.98
C THR A 363 14.13 -14.57 -5.80
N THR A 364 14.92 -15.65 -5.74
CA THR A 364 15.90 -15.88 -4.68
C THR A 364 17.35 -15.69 -5.16
N GLY A 365 17.96 -14.56 -4.78
CA GLY A 365 19.39 -14.47 -4.48
C GLY A 365 20.39 -14.55 -5.64
N ALA A 366 20.07 -14.09 -6.85
CA ALA A 366 21.06 -14.03 -7.92
C ALA A 366 21.92 -12.75 -7.85
N THR A 367 23.16 -12.88 -7.38
CA THR A 367 24.21 -11.89 -7.68
C THR A 367 24.67 -12.09 -9.13
N SER A 368 24.86 -10.98 -9.85
CA SER A 368 25.25 -10.95 -11.27
C SER A 368 26.40 -11.92 -11.58
N GLY A 369 26.22 -12.77 -12.60
CA GLY A 369 27.29 -13.59 -13.18
C GLY A 369 27.38 -15.06 -12.75
N THR A 370 26.46 -15.58 -11.95
CA THR A 370 26.52 -16.99 -11.50
C THR A 370 25.43 -17.85 -12.17
N THR A 371 25.82 -18.88 -12.92
CA THR A 371 24.90 -19.94 -13.36
C THR A 371 24.43 -20.72 -12.13
N VAL A 372 23.14 -20.62 -11.81
CA VAL A 372 22.52 -21.41 -10.74
C VAL A 372 22.35 -22.84 -11.26
N GLN A 373 22.95 -23.81 -10.58
CA GLN A 373 22.73 -25.23 -10.86
C GLN A 373 21.42 -25.65 -10.18
N GLU A 374 20.43 -26.07 -10.96
CA GLU A 374 19.17 -26.58 -10.46
C GLU A 374 19.42 -27.91 -9.71
N SER A 375 19.13 -27.95 -8.41
CA SER A 375 19.10 -29.22 -7.67
C SER A 375 17.74 -29.87 -7.87
N VAL A 376 17.64 -30.87 -8.75
CA VAL A 376 16.45 -31.71 -8.86
C VAL A 376 16.37 -32.62 -7.62
N PRO A 377 15.33 -32.54 -6.78
CA PRO A 377 15.20 -33.41 -5.62
C PRO A 377 15.06 -34.86 -6.06
N ILE A 378 15.90 -35.74 -5.52
CA ILE A 378 15.77 -37.18 -5.72
C ILE A 378 14.58 -37.65 -4.84
N THR A 379 13.39 -37.81 -5.44
CA THR A 379 12.15 -38.13 -4.72
C THR A 379 11.92 -39.64 -4.50
N THR A 380 12.81 -40.48 -5.01
CA THR A 380 12.77 -41.94 -4.86
C THR A 380 14.13 -42.44 -4.41
N ALA A 381 14.19 -43.51 -3.63
CA ALA A 381 15.47 -44.12 -3.27
C ALA A 381 16.13 -44.72 -4.53
N VAL A 382 17.06 -43.97 -5.13
CA VAL A 382 17.80 -44.39 -6.34
C VAL A 382 18.99 -45.31 -6.01
N ALA A 383 19.41 -45.36 -4.75
CA ALA A 383 20.45 -46.27 -4.30
C ALA A 383 19.86 -47.66 -4.07
N ARG A 384 20.38 -48.65 -4.79
CA ARG A 384 20.03 -50.07 -4.66
C ARG A 384 21.27 -50.90 -4.35
N LEU A 385 21.09 -52.01 -3.64
CA LEU A 385 22.13 -53.03 -3.50
C LEU A 385 22.37 -53.71 -4.85
N ASP A 386 23.58 -54.20 -5.06
CA ASP A 386 23.93 -54.93 -6.29
C ASP A 386 23.08 -56.20 -6.46
N SER A 387 22.79 -56.91 -5.36
CA SER A 387 21.90 -58.07 -5.32
C SER A 387 20.46 -57.75 -5.73
N GLU A 388 19.96 -56.55 -5.42
CA GLU A 388 18.62 -56.11 -5.83
C GLU A 388 18.55 -55.83 -7.33
N VAL A 389 19.63 -55.33 -7.93
CA VAL A 389 19.74 -55.12 -9.38
C VAL A 389 20.00 -56.45 -10.10
N GLN A 390 20.71 -57.40 -9.48
CA GLN A 390 20.83 -58.76 -9.99
C GLN A 390 19.49 -59.50 -9.99
N ALA A 391 18.60 -59.25 -9.02
CA ALA A 391 17.25 -59.80 -9.06
C ALA A 391 16.36 -59.14 -10.13
N ASP A 392 16.67 -57.90 -10.52
CA ASP A 392 15.93 -57.09 -11.49
C ASP A 392 16.72 -56.92 -12.81
N GLN A 393 16.78 -58.00 -13.61
CA GLN A 393 17.53 -58.02 -14.87
C GLN A 393 17.07 -56.95 -15.88
N ALA A 394 15.85 -56.43 -15.75
CA ALA A 394 15.36 -55.35 -16.61
C ALA A 394 16.09 -54.02 -16.32
N ALA A 395 16.48 -53.76 -15.07
CA ALA A 395 17.23 -52.55 -14.72
C ALA A 395 18.57 -52.46 -15.47
N LYS A 396 19.24 -53.60 -15.68
CA LYS A 396 20.54 -53.69 -16.38
C LYS A 396 20.47 -53.25 -17.85
N THR A 397 19.33 -53.42 -18.50
CA THR A 397 19.16 -53.17 -19.95
C THR A 397 18.32 -51.93 -20.25
N THR A 398 17.57 -51.42 -19.28
CA THR A 398 16.67 -50.27 -19.46
C THR A 398 17.16 -48.97 -18.80
N LYS A 399 18.13 -49.05 -17.88
CA LYS A 399 18.64 -47.89 -17.14
C LYS A 399 20.16 -47.74 -17.29
N SER A 400 20.63 -46.49 -17.26
CA SER A 400 22.06 -46.22 -17.07
C SER A 400 22.38 -46.28 -15.58
N LEU A 401 23.50 -46.90 -15.22
CA LEU A 401 23.83 -47.22 -13.82
C LEU A 401 25.12 -46.52 -13.39
N ILE A 402 25.19 -46.14 -12.11
CA ILE A 402 26.46 -45.79 -11.45
C ILE A 402 26.76 -46.92 -10.47
N LEU A 403 27.84 -47.66 -10.75
CA LEU A 403 28.25 -48.83 -9.99
C LEU A 403 29.37 -48.44 -9.04
N VAL A 404 29.06 -48.34 -7.75
CA VAL A 404 30.04 -47.97 -6.72
C VAL A 404 30.61 -49.22 -6.08
N GLY A 405 31.94 -49.32 -6.03
CA GLY A 405 32.69 -50.45 -5.47
C GLY A 405 33.31 -51.34 -6.56
N GLY A 406 34.48 -51.91 -6.25
CA GLY A 406 35.21 -52.79 -7.17
C GLY A 406 34.61 -54.20 -7.32
N PRO A 407 35.16 -55.02 -8.23
CA PRO A 407 34.64 -56.35 -8.58
C PRO A 407 34.64 -57.38 -7.45
N VAL A 408 35.31 -57.10 -6.33
CA VAL A 408 35.28 -57.98 -5.14
C VAL A 408 34.03 -57.75 -4.29
N VAL A 409 33.51 -56.52 -4.28
CA VAL A 409 32.41 -56.10 -3.40
C VAL A 409 31.11 -55.80 -4.15
N ASN A 410 31.19 -55.55 -5.45
CA ASN A 410 30.03 -55.31 -6.30
C ASN A 410 29.98 -56.36 -7.42
N SER A 411 28.99 -57.25 -7.34
CA SER A 411 28.82 -58.36 -8.29
C SER A 411 28.55 -57.90 -9.73
N LEU A 412 27.93 -56.74 -9.94
CA LEU A 412 27.72 -56.17 -11.27
C LEU A 412 29.04 -55.74 -11.91
N VAL A 413 29.96 -55.19 -11.11
CA VAL A 413 31.31 -54.84 -11.58
C VAL A 413 32.12 -56.10 -11.85
N ALA A 414 31.94 -57.17 -11.06
CA ALA A 414 32.55 -58.47 -11.32
C ALA A 414 32.09 -59.09 -12.66
N GLU A 415 30.81 -58.94 -12.98
CA GLU A 415 30.22 -59.37 -14.26
C GLU A 415 30.84 -58.60 -15.44
N LEU A 416 30.96 -57.27 -15.33
CA LEU A 416 31.63 -56.45 -16.36
C LEU A 416 33.12 -56.79 -16.50
N ALA A 417 33.80 -57.05 -15.38
CA ALA A 417 35.21 -57.43 -15.39
C ALA A 417 35.42 -58.81 -16.05
N SER A 418 34.55 -59.78 -15.76
CA SER A 418 34.58 -61.11 -16.40
C SER A 418 34.33 -61.04 -17.90
N ALA A 419 33.57 -60.05 -18.36
CA ALA A 419 33.36 -59.73 -19.77
C ALA A 419 34.48 -58.86 -20.38
N ALA A 420 35.58 -58.62 -19.67
CA ALA A 420 36.70 -57.76 -20.07
C ALA A 420 36.29 -56.31 -20.41
N LYS A 421 35.17 -55.82 -19.86
CA LYS A 421 34.67 -54.45 -20.08
C LYS A 421 35.20 -53.44 -19.07
N THR A 422 35.67 -53.89 -17.91
CA THR A 422 36.30 -53.06 -16.87
C THR A 422 37.45 -53.80 -16.19
N TRP A 423 38.09 -53.19 -15.19
CA TRP A 423 39.20 -53.79 -14.46
C TRP A 423 38.73 -54.93 -13.55
N ASP A 424 39.46 -56.05 -13.61
CA ASP A 424 39.24 -57.17 -12.71
C ASP A 424 39.95 -56.97 -11.36
N ALA A 425 39.64 -57.85 -10.41
CA ALA A 425 40.21 -57.78 -9.08
C ALA A 425 41.75 -57.96 -9.07
N GLN A 426 42.32 -58.66 -10.06
CA GLN A 426 43.76 -58.86 -10.15
C GLN A 426 44.45 -57.56 -10.55
N LYS A 427 43.90 -56.82 -11.53
CA LYS A 427 44.45 -55.54 -11.97
C LYS A 427 44.46 -54.49 -10.86
N TYR A 428 43.45 -54.47 -9.99
CA TYR A 428 43.50 -53.63 -8.78
C TYR A 428 44.60 -54.08 -7.81
N ARG A 429 44.77 -55.39 -7.58
CA ARG A 429 45.83 -55.94 -6.71
C ARG A 429 47.23 -55.65 -7.23
N ASP A 430 47.45 -55.79 -8.54
CA ASP A 430 48.74 -55.56 -9.19
C ASP A 430 49.17 -54.08 -9.10
N ASN A 431 48.21 -53.17 -9.17
CA ASN A 431 48.48 -51.73 -9.02
C ASN A 431 48.59 -51.29 -7.55
N GLY A 432 48.03 -52.07 -6.61
CA GLY A 432 48.15 -51.87 -5.17
C GLY A 432 47.35 -50.69 -4.61
N GLU A 433 47.57 -50.39 -3.33
CA GLU A 433 46.90 -49.30 -2.60
C GLU A 433 47.13 -47.92 -3.24
N GLY A 434 46.14 -47.04 -3.09
CA GLY A 434 46.13 -45.72 -3.72
C GLY A 434 45.56 -45.73 -5.14
N THR A 435 45.16 -46.90 -5.65
CA THR A 435 44.67 -47.07 -7.02
C THR A 435 43.15 -46.98 -7.09
N TYR A 436 42.64 -46.13 -7.98
CA TYR A 436 41.20 -46.02 -8.25
C TYR A 436 40.90 -45.68 -9.71
N VAL A 437 39.70 -46.02 -10.14
CA VAL A 437 39.26 -45.98 -11.53
C VAL A 437 37.84 -45.42 -11.62
N LEU A 438 37.67 -44.50 -12.56
CA LEU A 438 36.38 -44.07 -13.07
C LEU A 438 36.25 -44.56 -14.51
N ASP A 439 35.31 -45.47 -14.78
CA ASP A 439 35.23 -46.17 -16.06
C ASP A 439 33.81 -46.14 -16.62
N TYR A 440 33.64 -45.48 -17.76
CA TYR A 440 32.42 -45.40 -18.53
C TYR A 440 32.35 -46.58 -19.50
N VAL A 441 31.50 -47.54 -19.16
CA VAL A 441 31.29 -48.76 -19.95
C VAL A 441 30.04 -48.59 -20.79
N ASP A 442 30.23 -48.41 -22.10
CA ASP A 442 29.12 -48.42 -23.05
C ASP A 442 28.50 -49.81 -23.18
N ASN A 443 27.17 -49.83 -23.36
CA ASN A 443 26.39 -51.05 -23.52
C ASN A 443 26.76 -52.12 -22.46
N ALA A 444 26.79 -51.70 -21.20
CA ALA A 444 27.43 -52.44 -20.10
C ALA A 444 26.88 -53.87 -19.97
N PHE A 445 25.56 -54.02 -19.95
CA PHE A 445 24.87 -55.30 -19.78
C PHE A 445 23.99 -55.69 -20.98
N GLY A 446 24.20 -55.06 -22.15
CA GLY A 446 23.29 -55.15 -23.29
C GLY A 446 22.19 -54.08 -23.26
N GLY A 447 21.40 -53.96 -24.34
CA GLY A 447 20.28 -53.01 -24.42
C GLY A 447 20.66 -51.55 -24.66
N GLY A 448 21.94 -51.24 -24.92
CA GLY A 448 22.41 -49.91 -25.30
C GLY A 448 22.51 -48.90 -24.15
N LYS A 449 22.48 -49.36 -22.90
CA LYS A 449 22.66 -48.50 -21.72
C LYS A 449 24.07 -48.60 -21.16
N ALA A 450 24.57 -47.48 -20.64
CA ALA A 450 25.91 -47.37 -20.10
C ALA A 450 25.95 -47.61 -18.58
N ALA A 451 27.12 -48.01 -18.08
CA ALA A 451 27.41 -48.05 -16.66
C ALA A 451 28.68 -47.27 -16.35
N LEU A 452 28.62 -46.43 -15.32
CA LEU A 452 29.79 -45.73 -14.79
C LEU A 452 30.30 -46.50 -13.56
N VAL A 453 31.45 -47.15 -13.69
CA VAL A 453 32.11 -47.85 -12.61
C VAL A 453 32.97 -46.87 -11.81
N VAL A 454 32.74 -46.84 -10.50
CA VAL A 454 33.44 -45.99 -9.52
C VAL A 454 34.08 -46.92 -8.50
N ALA A 455 35.34 -47.26 -8.70
CA ALA A 455 35.97 -48.36 -7.97
C ALA A 455 37.43 -48.09 -7.61
N GLY A 456 37.84 -48.50 -6.42
CA GLY A 456 39.23 -48.47 -5.98
C GLY A 456 39.70 -49.79 -5.38
N HIS A 457 41.02 -49.90 -5.22
CA HIS A 457 41.65 -51.05 -4.55
C HIS A 457 41.12 -51.25 -3.14
N SER A 458 40.96 -50.16 -2.38
CA SER A 458 40.35 -50.14 -1.05
C SER A 458 39.07 -49.30 -0.98
N ALA A 459 38.37 -49.33 0.16
CA ALA A 459 37.24 -48.45 0.43
C ALA A 459 37.64 -46.96 0.41
N ALA A 460 38.85 -46.64 0.88
CA ALA A 460 39.38 -45.27 0.84
C ALA A 460 39.63 -44.81 -0.61
N ASP A 461 40.15 -45.71 -1.44
CA ASP A 461 40.38 -45.45 -2.87
C ASP A 461 39.06 -45.31 -3.65
N THR A 462 38.05 -46.10 -3.32
CA THR A 462 36.70 -45.96 -3.91
C THR A 462 36.08 -44.60 -3.58
N ARG A 463 36.31 -44.09 -2.36
CA ARG A 463 35.91 -42.73 -1.96
C ARG A 463 36.72 -41.66 -2.70
N ALA A 464 37.99 -41.92 -3.00
CA ALA A 464 38.78 -41.01 -3.84
C ALA A 464 38.22 -40.96 -5.27
N SER A 465 37.81 -42.10 -5.82
CA SER A 465 37.14 -42.18 -7.13
C SER A 465 35.83 -41.39 -7.18
N SER A 466 34.99 -41.47 -6.14
CA SER A 466 33.70 -40.76 -6.13
C SER A 466 33.85 -39.25 -5.98
N LYS A 467 34.95 -38.75 -5.41
CA LYS A 467 35.26 -37.31 -5.41
C LYS A 467 35.46 -36.75 -6.82
N MET A 468 35.93 -37.55 -7.77
CA MET A 468 36.09 -37.13 -9.17
C MET A 468 34.75 -36.88 -9.87
N LEU A 469 33.65 -37.46 -9.37
CA LEU A 469 32.30 -37.16 -9.86
C LEU A 469 31.81 -35.76 -9.47
N VAL A 470 32.29 -35.27 -8.32
CA VAL A 470 31.89 -33.97 -7.77
C VAL A 470 32.60 -32.83 -8.50
N ASN A 471 33.78 -33.09 -9.08
CA ASN A 471 34.54 -32.11 -9.86
C ASN A 471 35.10 -32.75 -11.14
N PRO A 472 34.33 -32.79 -12.25
CA PRO A 472 34.69 -33.51 -13.48
C PRO A 472 35.77 -32.81 -14.34
N THR A 473 36.48 -31.82 -13.80
CA THR A 473 37.54 -31.13 -14.55
C THR A 473 38.71 -32.07 -14.82
N GLY A 474 39.06 -32.26 -16.10
CA GLY A 474 40.17 -33.12 -16.53
C GLY A 474 39.80 -34.56 -16.89
N LEU A 475 38.50 -34.90 -17.00
CA LEU A 475 38.07 -36.19 -17.54
C LEU A 475 38.13 -36.19 -19.08
N THR A 476 39.06 -36.95 -19.68
CA THR A 476 39.35 -36.89 -21.13
C THR A 476 39.15 -38.20 -21.90
N GLY A 477 38.81 -39.30 -21.23
CA GLY A 477 38.62 -40.62 -21.83
C GLY A 477 37.46 -41.39 -21.20
N MET A 478 37.07 -42.51 -21.84
CA MET A 478 36.02 -43.39 -21.31
C MET A 478 36.46 -44.07 -20.02
N ARG A 479 37.74 -44.41 -19.89
CA ARG A 479 38.33 -44.90 -18.65
C ARG A 479 39.43 -43.97 -18.17
N MET A 480 39.40 -43.67 -16.88
CA MET A 480 40.49 -42.99 -16.21
C MET A 480 40.88 -43.73 -14.93
N ALA A 481 42.18 -43.93 -14.76
CA ALA A 481 42.73 -44.60 -13.60
C ALA A 481 43.81 -43.72 -12.97
N TRP A 482 43.87 -43.72 -11.64
CA TRP A 482 44.83 -42.94 -10.87
C TRP A 482 45.50 -43.83 -9.84
N LYS A 483 46.74 -43.47 -9.52
CA LYS A 483 47.47 -43.96 -8.35
C LYS A 483 47.94 -42.78 -7.53
N ASN A 484 47.49 -42.68 -6.28
CA ASN A 484 47.80 -41.57 -5.38
C ASN A 484 47.52 -40.18 -6.00
N GLY A 485 46.47 -40.07 -6.81
CA GLY A 485 46.09 -38.81 -7.48
C GLY A 485 46.78 -38.53 -8.81
N VAL A 486 47.71 -39.38 -9.26
CA VAL A 486 48.39 -39.25 -10.56
C VAL A 486 47.76 -40.20 -11.57
N VAL A 487 47.43 -39.71 -12.77
CA VAL A 487 46.85 -40.53 -13.86
C VAL A 487 47.83 -41.62 -14.27
N LEU A 488 47.35 -42.87 -14.36
CA LEU A 488 48.13 -44.00 -14.85
C LEU A 488 48.18 -44.00 -16.38
N ALA A 489 49.37 -44.24 -16.96
CA ALA A 489 49.59 -44.19 -18.41
C ALA A 489 48.81 -45.27 -19.21
N ASP A 490 48.41 -46.36 -18.56
CA ASP A 490 47.60 -47.45 -19.13
C ASP A 490 46.07 -47.21 -19.01
N ALA A 491 45.65 -45.97 -18.74
CA ALA A 491 44.27 -45.57 -18.77
C ALA A 491 43.88 -45.13 -20.19
N VAL A 492 43.72 -46.11 -21.09
CA VAL A 492 42.94 -45.97 -22.33
C VAL A 492 41.72 -46.87 -22.25
#